data_AF-A0A383CQR0-F1
#
_entry.id   AF-A0A383CQR0-F1
#
_cell.length_a   1.000
_cell.length_b   1.000
_cell.length_c   1.000
_cell.angle_alpha   90.00
_cell.angle_beta   90.00
_cell.angle_gamma   90.00
#
_symmetry.space_group_name_H-M   'P 1'
#
loop_
_entity.id
_entity.type
_entity.pdbx_description
1 polymer ?
#
loop_
_entity_poly.entity_id
_entity_poly.type
_entity_poly.pdbx_seq_one_letter_code
_entity_poly.pdbx_strand_id
1 'polypeptide(L)' 'MDTKTLNIPPEVKREIEEFAAEVERLNRGKVDPEDFKRFRLQQGIYGQRQDDVQMVRTKLSTGRMTTDQLICFADFADK' A
#
# COMPACT_ATOMS: atom_id res chain seq x y z
N MET A 1 17.66 3.30 1.08
CA MET A 1 17.58 2.12 1.98
C MET A 1 18.02 0.91 1.20
N ASP A 2 19.02 0.17 1.68
CA ASP A 2 19.44 -1.09 1.07
C ASP A 2 18.34 -2.13 1.33
N THR A 3 17.53 -2.44 0.32
CA THR A 3 16.38 -3.36 0.40
C THR A 3 16.80 -4.81 0.67
N LYS A 4 18.10 -5.10 0.74
CA LYS A 4 18.70 -6.43 0.89
C LYS A 4 18.42 -7.16 2.21
N THR A 5 17.76 -6.54 3.18
CA THR A 5 17.58 -7.14 4.52
C THR A 5 16.15 -7.05 5.08
N LEU A 6 15.13 -6.86 4.24
CA LEU A 6 13.75 -6.94 4.72
C LEU A 6 13.31 -8.42 4.76
N ASN A 7 13.24 -8.98 5.97
CA ASN A 7 12.63 -10.29 6.21
C ASN A 7 11.10 -10.19 6.10
N ILE A 8 10.60 -10.01 4.88
CA ILE A 8 9.16 -9.95 4.59
C ILE A 8 8.63 -11.39 4.54
N PRO A 9 7.61 -11.72 5.36
CA PRO A 9 6.99 -13.04 5.31
C PRO A 9 6.50 -13.40 3.90
N PRO A 10 6.59 -14.67 3.47
CA PRO A 10 6.20 -15.09 2.12
C PRO A 10 4.76 -14.71 1.75
N GLU A 11 3.83 -14.79 2.71
CA GLU A 11 2.44 -14.40 2.54
C GLU A 11 2.29 -12.90 2.23
N VAL A 12 3.07 -12.04 2.91
CA VAL A 12 3.05 -10.59 2.66
C VAL A 12 3.66 -10.26 1.30
N LYS A 13 4.71 -10.99 0.87
CA LYS A 13 5.25 -10.83 -0.48
C LYS A 13 4.21 -11.16 -1.55
N ARG A 14 3.47 -12.27 -1.36
CA ARG A 14 2.39 -12.67 -2.26
C ARG A 14 1.28 -11.61 -2.31
N GLU A 15 0.86 -11.07 -1.18
CA GLU A 15 -0.14 -9.99 -1.12
C GLU A 15 0.31 -8.74 -1.90
N ILE A 16 1.59 -8.37 -1.81
CA ILE A 16 2.18 -7.26 -2.58
C ILE A 16 2.11 -7.55 -4.09
N GLU A 17 2.48 -8.76 -4.50
CA GLU A 17 2.44 -9.20 -5.91
C GLU A 17 1.00 -9.21 -6.46
N GLU A 18 0.04 -9.73 -5.68
CA GLU A 18 -1.38 -9.76 -6.02
C GLU A 18 -1.95 -8.34 -6.18
N PHE A 19 -1.61 -7.42 -5.27
CA PHE A 19 -2.02 -6.02 -5.39
C PHE A 19 -1.49 -5.36 -6.65
N ALA A 20 -0.19 -5.54 -6.93
CA ALA A 20 0.44 -5.01 -8.14
C ALA A 20 -0.19 -5.58 -9.42
N ALA A 21 -0.50 -6.87 -9.44
CA ALA A 21 -1.17 -7.51 -10.57
C ALA A 21 -2.58 -6.94 -10.82
N GLU A 22 -3.32 -6.61 -9.77
CA GLU A 22 -4.66 -6.04 -9.89
C GLU A 22 -4.62 -4.58 -10.36
N VAL A 23 -3.65 -3.77 -9.89
CA VAL A 23 -3.36 -2.42 -10.44
C VAL A 23 -3.09 -2.50 -11.93
N GLU A 24 -2.26 -3.45 -12.36
CA GLU A 24 -1.94 -3.67 -13.76
C GLU A 24 -3.16 -4.09 -14.59
N ARG A 25 -4.08 -4.85 -14.00
CA ARG A 25 -5.34 -5.19 -14.67
C ARG A 25 -6.26 -3.98 -14.81
N LEU A 26 -6.37 -3.13 -13.79
CA LEU A 26 -7.08 -1.85 -13.88
C LEU A 26 -6.51 -0.99 -15.01
N ASN A 27 -5.19 -0.80 -15.06
CA ASN A 27 -4.51 0.01 -16.08
C ASN A 27 -4.77 -0.49 -17.51
N ARG A 28 -4.98 -1.80 -17.68
CA ARG A 28 -5.35 -2.43 -18.96
C ARG A 28 -6.86 -2.45 -19.24
N GLY A 29 -7.69 -1.85 -18.38
CA GLY A 29 -9.15 -1.84 -18.51
C GLY A 29 -9.80 -3.21 -18.30
N LYS A 30 -9.12 -4.15 -17.62
CA LYS A 30 -9.60 -5.52 -17.37
C LYS A 30 -10.39 -5.67 -16.06
N VAL A 31 -10.54 -4.58 -15.31
CA VAL A 31 -11.25 -4.51 -14.02
C VAL A 31 -12.05 -3.21 -14.03
N ASP A 32 -13.29 -3.28 -13.59
CA ASP A 32 -14.13 -2.09 -13.44
C ASP A 32 -13.56 -1.18 -12.33
N PRO A 33 -13.47 0.15 -12.54
CA PRO A 33 -12.95 1.06 -11.53
C PRO A 33 -13.67 0.98 -10.17
N GLU A 34 -14.97 0.68 -10.14
CA GLU A 34 -15.74 0.54 -8.89
C GLU A 34 -15.42 -0.79 -8.18
N ASP A 35 -15.16 -1.87 -8.92
CA ASP A 35 -14.67 -3.12 -8.36
C ASP A 35 -13.26 -2.96 -7.78
N PHE A 36 -12.37 -2.29 -8.53
CA PHE A 36 -11.02 -1.99 -8.05
C PHE A 36 -11.04 -1.11 -6.81
N LYS A 37 -11.96 -0.13 -6.75
CA LYS A 37 -12.17 0.71 -5.58
C LYS A 37 -12.52 -0.13 -4.35
N ARG A 38 -13.42 -1.13 -4.46
CA ARG A 38 -13.73 -2.03 -3.34
C ARG A 38 -12.50 -2.84 -2.93
N PHE A 39 -11.75 -3.37 -3.89
CA PHE A 39 -10.51 -4.12 -3.66
C PHE A 39 -9.47 -3.29 -2.89
N ARG A 40 -9.11 -2.10 -3.39
CA ARG A 40 -8.07 -1.25 -2.76
C ARG A 40 -8.46 -0.74 -1.38
N LEU A 41 -9.75 -0.54 -1.10
CA LEU A 41 -10.24 -0.13 0.22
C LEU A 41 -9.96 -1.19 1.29
N GLN A 42 -10.06 -2.49 0.93
CA GLN A 42 -9.72 -3.59 1.84
C GLN A 42 -8.22 -3.62 2.16
N GLN A 43 -7.40 -3.13 1.23
CA GLN A 43 -5.94 -2.99 1.35
C GLN A 43 -5.52 -1.71 2.07
N GLY A 44 -6.48 -0.91 2.57
CA GLY A 44 -6.21 0.32 3.31
C GLY A 44 -5.84 1.52 2.42
N ILE A 45 -6.15 1.47 1.11
CA ILE A 45 -5.89 2.55 0.17
C ILE A 45 -7.20 3.26 -0.16
N TYR A 46 -7.31 4.53 0.24
CA TYR A 46 -8.54 5.33 0.15
C TYR A 46 -8.35 6.51 -0.79
N GLY A 47 -9.41 6.90 -1.51
CA GLY A 47 -9.42 8.17 -2.24
C GLY A 47 -9.43 9.36 -1.29
N GLN A 48 -8.90 10.49 -1.74
CA GLN A 48 -9.01 11.78 -1.06
C GLN A 48 -9.92 12.73 -1.87
N ARG A 49 -10.18 13.92 -1.30
CA ARG A 49 -10.93 14.98 -1.99
C ARG A 49 -10.09 15.69 -3.05
N GLN A 50 -8.77 15.70 -2.83
CA GLN A 50 -7.79 16.16 -3.79
C GLN A 50 -7.58 15.07 -4.84
N ASP A 51 -7.50 15.51 -6.08
CA ASP A 51 -7.23 14.62 -7.20
C ASP A 51 -5.81 14.05 -7.12
N ASP A 52 -5.62 12.90 -7.75
CA ASP A 52 -4.33 12.21 -7.92
C ASP A 52 -3.60 11.76 -6.65
N VAL A 53 -4.18 11.95 -5.46
CA VAL A 53 -3.61 11.48 -4.19
C VAL A 53 -4.51 10.44 -3.51
N GLN A 54 -3.88 9.55 -2.74
CA GLN A 54 -4.57 8.51 -1.97
C GLN A 54 -4.15 8.60 -0.50
N MET A 55 -5.07 8.29 0.41
CA MET A 55 -4.74 8.07 1.82
C MET A 55 -4.37 6.60 2.03
N VAL A 56 -3.23 6.37 2.69
CA VAL A 56 -2.72 5.04 3.02
C VAL A 56 -2.88 4.79 4.51
N ARG A 57 -3.61 3.74 4.86
CA ARG A 57 -3.81 3.33 6.26
C ARG A 57 -2.83 2.22 6.64
N THR A 58 -1.83 2.56 7.44
CA THR A 58 -0.87 1.57 7.96
C THR A 58 -1.31 1.01 9.32
N LYS A 59 -1.27 -0.31 9.47
CA LYS A 59 -1.60 -0.97 10.74
C LYS A 59 -0.39 -0.97 11.68
N LEU A 60 -0.57 -0.40 12.87
CA LEU A 60 0.42 -0.42 13.93
C LEU A 60 -0.10 -1.26 15.09
N SER A 61 0.44 -2.48 15.23
CA SER A 61 0.09 -3.35 16.35
C SER A 61 0.35 -2.64 17.68
N THR A 62 -0.68 -2.52 18.51
CA THR A 62 -0.64 -1.81 19.82
C THR A 62 -0.30 -0.31 19.73
N GLY A 63 -0.25 0.27 18.54
CA GLY A 63 0.10 1.69 18.33
C GLY A 63 1.56 2.04 18.64
N ARG A 64 2.45 1.05 18.79
CA ARG A 64 3.86 1.26 19.10
C ARG A 64 4.71 1.24 17.83
N MET A 65 5.69 2.14 17.75
CA MET A 65 6.71 2.17 16.70
C MET A 65 8.04 2.66 17.27
N THR A 66 9.14 2.30 16.62
CA THR A 66 10.47 2.88 16.89
C THR A 66 10.65 4.19 16.12
N THR A 67 11.66 4.98 16.51
CA THR A 67 12.04 6.20 15.77
C THR A 67 12.38 5.90 14.32
N ASP A 68 13.11 4.81 14.04
CA ASP A 68 13.47 4.42 12.67
C ASP A 68 12.25 4.08 11.81
N GLN A 69 11.22 3.46 12.41
CA GLN A 69 9.95 3.19 11.73
C GLN A 69 9.18 4.49 11.42
N LEU A 70 9.21 5.46 12.33
CA LEU A 70 8.61 6.78 12.10
C LEU A 70 9.33 7.54 10.97
N ILE A 71 10.66 7.52 10.95
CA ILE A 71 11.47 8.11 9.87
C ILE A 71 11.13 7.44 8.53
N CYS A 72 10.99 6.11 8.51
CA CYS A 72 10.55 5.39 7.31
C CYS A 72 9.17 5.85 6.80
N PHE A 73 8.23 6.18 7.69
CA PHE A 73 6.95 6.75 7.30
C PHE A 73 7.09 8.17 6.73
N ALA A 74 7.97 9.00 7.30
CA ALA A 74 8.26 10.33 6.76
C ALA A 74 8.87 10.23 5.35
N ASP A 75 9.88 9.37 5.16
CA ASP A 75 10.51 9.10 3.87
C ASP A 75 9.51 8.57 2.81
N PHE A 76 8.47 7.87 3.25
CA PHE A 76 7.39 7.40 2.38
C PHE A 76 6.42 8.53 2.01
N ALA A 77 6.08 9.40 2.97
CA ALA A 77 5.15 10.50 2.75
C ALA A 77 5.70 11.62 1.83
N ASP A 78 7.02 11.76 1.74
CA ASP A 78 7.69 12.73 0.88
C ASP A 78 7.82 12.27 -0.60
N LYS A 79 7.41 11.03 -0.93
CA LYS A 79 7.47 10.46 -2.28
C LYS A 79 6.14 10.57 -3.01
#